data_AF-A0AAN7R9E1-F1
#
_entry.id   AF-A0AAN7R9E1-F1
#
_cell.length_a   1.000
_cell.length_b   1.000
_cell.length_c   1.000
_cell.angle_alpha   90.00
_cell.angle_beta   90.00
_cell.angle_gamma   90.00
#
_symmetry.space_group_name_H-M   'P 1'
#
loop_
_entity.id
_entity.type
_entity.pdbx_description
1 polymer ?
#
loop_
_entity_poly.entity_id
_entity_poly.type
_entity_poly.pdbx_seq_one_letter_code
_entity_poly.pdbx_strand_id
1 'polypeptide(L)'
;MLWYQGGADSMAYENAIAYERLLTQFFRDVTEELNSPGFMILQAAIASAKEKFTSIVRAAQFNVKEPNLLTVDADRLPVEWDNLHLNTRGQIQLGNLLASTYLKTSTLVVK
;
A
#
# COMPACT_ATOMS: atom_id res chain seq x y z
N MET A 1 4.82 -0.66 10.12
CA MET A 1 4.97 0.44 9.14
C MET A 1 3.68 0.62 8.37
N LEU A 2 3.21 1.87 8.18
CA LEU A 2 2.16 2.19 7.21
C LEU A 2 2.84 2.66 5.91
N TRP A 3 2.50 2.06 4.77
CA TRP A 3 3.11 2.36 3.47
C TRP A 3 2.03 2.76 2.47
N TYR A 4 2.12 3.97 1.92
CA TYR A 4 1.23 4.45 0.87
C TYR A 4 2.03 5.21 -0.20
N GLN A 5 2.45 4.49 -1.22
CA GLN A 5 3.27 4.99 -2.32
C GLN A 5 2.92 4.20 -3.60
N GLY A 6 3.26 4.74 -4.76
CA GLY A 6 3.15 4.08 -6.07
C GLY A 6 2.73 5.04 -7.18
N GLY A 7 2.25 6.24 -6.82
CA GLY A 7 1.79 7.24 -7.78
C GLY A 7 2.89 7.65 -8.76
N ALA A 8 4.10 7.93 -8.28
CA ALA A 8 5.22 8.30 -9.14
C ALA A 8 5.65 7.18 -10.09
N ASP A 9 5.67 5.93 -9.61
CA ASP A 9 6.03 4.75 -10.40
C ASP A 9 5.01 4.44 -11.51
N SER A 10 3.78 4.93 -11.38
CA SER A 10 2.74 4.77 -12.40
C SER A 10 2.88 5.71 -13.62
N MET A 11 3.83 6.66 -13.57
CA MET A 11 4.06 7.62 -14.67
C MET A 11 4.83 7.03 -15.85
N ALA A 12 5.70 6.04 -15.62
CA ALA A 12 6.54 5.42 -16.63
C ALA A 12 6.36 3.90 -16.64
N TYR A 13 6.35 3.29 -17.83
CA TYR A 13 6.08 1.86 -17.98
C TYR A 13 7.17 1.03 -17.29
N GLU A 14 8.43 1.42 -17.47
CA GLU A 14 9.60 0.75 -16.93
C GLU A 14 9.58 0.70 -15.40
N ASN A 15 9.13 1.80 -14.77
CA ASN A 15 8.97 1.88 -13.33
C ASN A 15 7.81 0.99 -12.88
N ALA A 16 6.66 1.06 -13.55
CA ALA A 16 5.47 0.30 -13.20
C ALA A 16 5.72 -1.22 -13.25
N ILE A 17 6.40 -1.73 -14.27
CA ILE A 17 6.72 -3.17 -14.38
C ILE A 17 7.83 -3.61 -13.41
N ALA A 18 8.72 -2.70 -13.01
CA ALA A 18 9.75 -2.99 -12.02
C ALA A 18 9.21 -2.96 -10.58
N TYR A 19 8.07 -2.29 -10.36
CA TYR A 19 7.52 -1.97 -9.05
C TYR A 19 7.33 -3.20 -8.15
N GLU A 20 6.77 -4.30 -8.66
CA GLU A 20 6.53 -5.51 -7.86
C GLU A 20 7.83 -6.05 -7.23
N ARG A 21 8.87 -6.22 -8.07
CA ARG A 21 10.18 -6.71 -7.63
C ARG A 21 10.84 -5.76 -6.65
N LEU A 22 10.81 -4.45 -6.93
CA LEU A 22 11.46 -3.44 -6.10
C LEU A 22 10.77 -3.28 -4.75
N LEU A 23 9.43 -3.26 -4.73
CA LEU A 23 8.63 -3.18 -3.53
C LEU A 23 8.82 -4.41 -2.64
N THR A 24 8.86 -5.60 -3.25
CA THR A 24 9.16 -6.86 -2.55
C THR A 24 10.51 -6.80 -1.85
N GLN A 25 11.55 -6.36 -2.57
CA GLN A 25 12.89 -6.22 -2.01
C GLN A 25 12.90 -5.20 -0.86
N PHE A 26 12.29 -4.03 -1.06
CA PHE A 26 12.20 -3.00 -0.02
C PHE A 26 11.56 -3.50 1.27
N PHE A 27 10.46 -4.26 1.19
CA PHE A 27 9.82 -4.81 2.38
C PHE A 27 10.67 -5.86 3.10
N ARG A 28 11.44 -6.67 2.35
CA ARG A 28 12.41 -7.60 2.94
C ARG A 28 13.53 -6.86 3.64
N ASP A 29 14.15 -5.89 2.96
CA ASP A 29 15.25 -5.08 3.50
C ASP A 29 14.83 -4.43 4.83
N VAL A 30 13.68 -3.75 4.85
CA VAL A 30 13.15 -3.11 6.07
C VAL A 30 12.90 -4.13 7.18
N THR A 31 12.33 -5.29 6.86
CA THR A 31 11.97 -6.29 7.88
C THR A 31 13.22 -6.96 8.46
N GLU A 32 14.19 -7.29 7.60
CA GLU A 32 15.47 -7.90 7.99
C GLU A 32 16.33 -6.94 8.82
N GLU A 33 16.44 -5.67 8.40
CA GLU A 33 17.25 -4.67 9.11
C GLU A 33 16.65 -4.29 10.47
N LEU A 34 15.33 -4.18 10.57
CA LEU A 34 14.67 -3.90 11.86
C LEU A 34 14.73 -5.10 12.81
N ASN A 35 14.77 -6.33 12.27
CA ASN A 35 14.83 -7.60 13.00
C ASN A 35 13.89 -7.65 14.22
N SER A 36 12.69 -7.10 14.08
CA SER A 36 11.74 -6.95 15.17
C SER A 36 10.65 -8.02 15.08
N PRO A 37 10.50 -8.89 16.10
CA PRO A 37 9.40 -9.84 16.17
C PRO A 37 8.05 -9.11 16.05
N GLY A 38 7.17 -9.60 15.18
CA GLY A 38 5.83 -9.01 14.98
C GLY A 38 5.81 -7.68 14.22
N PHE A 39 6.91 -7.27 13.60
CA PHE A 39 6.88 -6.11 12.70
C PHE A 39 5.91 -6.37 11.54
N MET A 40 4.93 -5.48 11.40
CA MET A 40 3.87 -5.57 10.41
C MET A 40 3.97 -4.42 9.42
N ILE A 41 3.75 -4.72 8.14
CA ILE A 41 3.63 -3.73 7.08
C ILE A 41 2.16 -3.68 6.65
N LEU A 42 1.58 -2.48 6.71
CA LEU A 42 0.25 -2.18 6.19
C LEU A 42 0.41 -1.29 4.98
N GLN A 43 0.25 -1.88 3.81
CA GLN A 43 0.27 -1.19 2.54
C GLN A 43 -1.13 -0.71 2.18
N ALA A 44 -1.23 0.48 1.58
CA ALA A 44 -2.41 0.92 0.85
C ALA A 44 -2.13 0.84 -0.66
N ALA A 45 -2.91 0.03 -1.39
CA ALA A 45 -2.88 0.04 -2.84
C ALA A 45 -3.40 1.39 -3.35
N ILE A 46 -2.68 2.05 -4.26
CA ILE A 46 -2.97 3.42 -4.71
C ILE A 46 -4.35 3.53 -5.33
N ALA A 47 -5.04 4.65 -5.14
CA ALA A 47 -6.34 4.89 -5.76
C ALA A 47 -6.19 4.84 -7.29
N SER A 48 -7.23 4.39 -8.01
CA SER A 48 -7.23 4.54 -9.46
C SER A 48 -7.15 6.01 -9.82
N ALA A 49 -6.17 6.36 -10.65
CA ALA A 49 -5.87 7.72 -11.06
C ALA A 49 -5.76 7.78 -12.59
N LYS A 50 -5.46 8.96 -13.14
CA LYS A 50 -5.40 9.18 -14.60
C LYS A 50 -4.12 8.62 -15.23
N GLU A 51 -3.13 8.28 -14.43
CA GLU A 51 -1.83 7.81 -14.88
C GLU A 51 -1.97 6.47 -15.62
N LYS A 52 -1.24 6.36 -16.72
CA LYS A 52 -1.42 5.29 -17.72
C LYS A 52 -1.14 3.89 -17.16
N PHE A 53 -0.26 3.78 -16.17
CA PHE A 53 0.21 2.50 -15.64
C PHE A 53 -0.22 2.24 -14.20
N THR A 54 -1.19 3.00 -13.66
CA THR A 54 -1.72 2.80 -12.30
C THR A 54 -2.24 1.38 -12.08
N SER A 55 -2.85 0.76 -13.10
CA SER A 55 -3.33 -0.62 -13.02
C SER A 55 -2.21 -1.64 -12.83
N ILE A 56 -1.03 -1.42 -13.44
CA ILE A 56 0.14 -2.28 -13.29
C ILE A 56 0.70 -2.16 -11.86
N VAL A 57 0.86 -0.92 -11.38
CA VAL A 57 1.33 -0.67 -10.00
C VAL A 57 0.36 -1.24 -8.97
N ARG A 58 -0.96 -1.05 -9.14
CA ARG A 58 -1.98 -1.64 -8.27
C ARG A 58 -1.90 -3.17 -8.28
N ALA A 59 -1.80 -3.79 -9.45
CA ALA A 59 -1.66 -5.24 -9.54
C ALA A 59 -0.41 -5.72 -8.77
N ALA A 60 0.73 -5.05 -8.94
CA ALA A 60 1.95 -5.32 -8.19
C ALA A 60 1.71 -5.23 -6.67
N GLN A 61 1.06 -4.17 -6.17
CA GLN A 61 0.75 -4.00 -4.75
C GLN A 61 -0.08 -5.16 -4.16
N PHE A 62 -1.00 -5.73 -4.94
CA PHE A 62 -1.78 -6.90 -4.52
C PHE A 62 -1.02 -8.23 -4.69
N ASN A 63 -0.08 -8.29 -5.63
CA ASN A 63 0.72 -9.48 -5.92
C ASN A 63 1.86 -9.70 -4.92
N VAL A 64 2.47 -8.64 -4.38
CA VAL A 64 3.53 -8.79 -3.37
C VAL A 64 2.99 -9.58 -2.17
N LYS A 65 3.62 -10.72 -1.90
CA LYS A 65 3.33 -11.60 -0.75
C LYS A 65 4.56 -11.70 0.14
N GLU A 66 4.53 -10.99 1.26
CA GLU A 66 5.56 -11.08 2.30
C GLU A 66 4.92 -11.43 3.65
N PRO A 67 5.65 -12.10 4.56
CA PRO A 67 5.16 -12.35 5.91
C PRO A 67 4.78 -11.03 6.61
N ASN A 68 3.65 -11.03 7.33
CA ASN A 68 3.15 -9.85 8.05
C ASN A 68 2.90 -8.60 7.17
N LEU A 69 2.75 -8.77 5.85
CA LEU A 69 2.23 -7.74 4.96
C LEU A 69 0.72 -7.88 4.80
N LEU A 70 0.01 -6.76 4.97
CA LEU A 70 -1.41 -6.62 4.67
C LEU A 70 -1.61 -5.44 3.73
N THR A 71 -2.48 -5.61 2.74
CA THR A 71 -2.81 -4.56 1.77
C THR A 71 -4.27 -4.15 1.92
N VAL A 72 -4.52 -2.85 2.13
CA VAL A 72 -5.85 -2.23 2.03
C VAL A 72 -6.00 -1.56 0.67
N ASP A 73 -7.23 -1.45 0.17
CA ASP A 73 -7.49 -0.81 -1.12
C ASP A 73 -7.92 0.66 -0.93
N ALA A 74 -7.19 1.60 -1.51
CA ALA A 74 -7.58 3.02 -1.54
C ALA A 74 -8.41 3.36 -2.79
N ASP A 75 -8.72 2.40 -3.66
CA ASP A 75 -9.55 2.64 -4.82
C ASP A 75 -10.92 3.21 -4.44
N ARG A 76 -11.41 4.14 -5.27
CA ARG A 76 -12.69 4.84 -5.10
C ARG A 76 -12.84 5.67 -3.83
N LEU A 77 -11.77 5.82 -3.03
CA LEU A 77 -11.79 6.81 -1.95
C LEU A 77 -11.93 8.23 -2.54
N PRO A 78 -12.61 9.16 -1.84
CA PRO A 78 -12.76 10.52 -2.31
C PRO A 78 -11.44 11.21 -2.64
N VAL A 79 -11.32 11.69 -3.87
CA VAL A 79 -10.15 12.40 -4.40
C VAL A 79 -10.38 13.91 -4.51
N GLU A 80 -9.29 14.65 -4.63
CA GLU A 80 -9.25 16.05 -5.00
C GLU A 80 -9.62 16.25 -6.47
N TRP A 81 -9.75 17.52 -6.88
CA TRP A 81 -10.12 17.92 -8.23
C TRP A 81 -9.13 17.46 -9.31
N ASP A 82 -7.88 17.17 -8.95
CA ASP A 82 -6.87 16.61 -9.85
C ASP A 82 -7.14 15.15 -10.23
N ASN A 83 -8.02 14.45 -9.50
CA ASN A 83 -8.30 13.01 -9.62
C ASN A 83 -7.08 12.13 -9.32
N LEU A 84 -6.13 12.63 -8.52
CA LEU A 84 -4.91 11.94 -8.12
C LEU A 84 -4.80 11.84 -6.60
N HIS A 85 -4.90 12.97 -5.89
CA HIS A 85 -4.71 12.99 -4.44
C HIS A 85 -6.01 12.67 -3.71
N LEU A 86 -5.93 11.92 -2.60
CA LEU A 86 -7.09 11.78 -1.71
C LEU A 86 -7.41 13.13 -1.07
N ASN A 87 -8.68 13.52 -1.08
CA ASN A 87 -9.12 14.69 -0.32
C ASN A 87 -9.20 14.35 1.18
N THR A 88 -9.51 15.35 2.01
CA THR A 88 -9.60 15.16 3.48
C THR A 88 -10.51 14.00 3.87
N ARG A 89 -11.67 13.83 3.21
CA ARG A 89 -12.59 12.72 3.49
C ARG A 89 -11.99 11.37 3.08
N GLY A 90 -11.29 11.32 1.94
CA GLY A 90 -10.56 10.13 1.50
C GLY A 90 -9.48 9.72 2.48
N GLN A 91 -8.71 10.68 2.99
CA GLN A 91 -7.68 10.43 4.01
C GLN A 91 -8.26 9.89 5.33
N ILE A 92 -9.39 10.44 5.79
CA ILE A 92 -10.10 9.93 6.98
C ILE A 92 -10.54 8.48 6.77
N GLN A 93 -11.10 8.16 5.60
CA GLN A 93 -11.53 6.80 5.29
C GLN A 93 -10.35 5.83 5.20
N LEU A 94 -9.25 6.24 4.57
CA LEU A 94 -8.02 5.43 4.51
C LEU A 94 -7.46 5.16 5.91
N GLY A 95 -7.41 6.18 6.77
CA GLY A 95 -6.97 6.04 8.16
C GLY A 95 -7.82 5.01 8.93
N ASN A 96 -9.15 5.05 8.77
CA ASN A 96 -10.04 4.07 9.38
C ASN A 96 -9.82 2.65 8.83
N LEU A 97 -9.58 2.49 7.52
CA LEU A 97 -9.27 1.19 6.92
C LEU A 97 -7.97 0.62 7.49
N LEU A 98 -6.90 1.41 7.52
CA LEU A 98 -5.61 1.02 8.07
C LEU A 98 -5.72 0.63 9.56
N ALA A 99 -6.36 1.48 10.38
CA ALA A 99 -6.56 1.23 11.80
C ALA A 99 -7.40 -0.04 12.05
N SER A 100 -8.51 -0.20 11.33
CA SER A 100 -9.37 -1.38 11.48
C SER A 100 -8.67 -2.68 11.06
N THR A 101 -7.82 -2.61 10.03
CA THR A 101 -7.04 -3.77 9.55
C THR A 101 -5.99 -4.18 10.58
N TYR A 102 -5.26 -3.19 11.13
CA TYR A 102 -4.30 -3.43 12.20
C TYR A 102 -4.94 -4.04 13.46
N LEU A 103 -6.04 -3.45 13.96
CA LEU A 103 -6.67 -3.89 15.20
C LEU A 103 -7.27 -5.31 15.10
N LYS A 104 -7.75 -5.70 13.91
CA LYS A 104 -8.26 -7.06 13.65
C LYS A 104 -7.17 -8.12 13.69
N THR A 105 -5.95 -7.79 13.29
CA THR A 105 -4.83 -8.73 13.32
C THR A 105 -4.15 -8.76 14.67
N SER A 106 -4.08 -7.65 15.41
CA SER A 106 -3.56 -7.62 16.78
C SER A 106 -4.42 -8.43 17.78
N THR A 107 -5.73 -8.57 17.55
CA THR A 107 -6.59 -9.43 18.38
C THR A 107 -6.36 -10.94 18.19
N LEU A 108 -5.67 -11.36 17.13
CA LEU A 108 -5.34 -12.77 16.85
C LEU A 108 -4.01 -13.23 17.47
N VAL A 109 -3.16 -12.30 17.90
CA VAL A 109 -1.87 -12.61 18.55
C VAL A 109 -2.01 -12.78 20.07
N VAL A 110 -3.20 -12.46 20.62
CA VAL A 110 -3.53 -12.63 22.06
C VAL A 110 -4.60 -13.71 22.21
N LYS A 111 -4.29 -14.95 21.84
CA LYS A 111 -4.99 -16.16 22.31
C LYS A 111 -4.02 -17.33 22.39
#